data_AF-A0A520FZ94-F1
#
_entry.id   AF-A0A520FZ94-F1
#
_cell.length_a   1.000
_cell.length_b   1.000
_cell.length_c   1.000
_cell.angle_alpha   90.00
_cell.angle_beta   90.00
_cell.angle_gamma   90.00
#
_symmetry.space_group_name_H-M   'P 1'
#
loop_
_entity.id
_entity.type
_entity.pdbx_description
1 polymer ?
#
loop_
_entity_poly.entity_id
_entity_poly.type
_entity_poly.pdbx_seq_one_letter_code
_entity_poly.pdbx_strand_id
1 'polypeptide(L)'
;RAALPLSWWESRLAFSSQAKEVVLGAFENDSLVGSAGLSFESREKARHKATFFGMYVAPQARQRGFGEQLLLAALTHAASREGVKLVQLTVTQGNVGAQSLYERCGFVAYGVEPFAVAVGGAFVSKVHMWRAVADLG
;
A
#
# COMPACT_ATOMS: atom_id res chain seq x y z
N ARG A 1 12.62 -10.32 -2.61
CA ARG A 1 11.43 -11.14 -2.98
C ARG A 1 11.30 -11.34 -4.51
N ALA A 2 12.36 -11.23 -5.31
CA ALA A 2 12.26 -11.27 -6.78
C ALA A 2 12.25 -12.68 -7.40
N ALA A 3 12.35 -13.76 -6.62
CA ALA A 3 12.60 -15.12 -7.12
C ALA A 3 11.38 -16.08 -7.05
N LEU A 4 10.16 -15.57 -6.90
CA LEU A 4 8.95 -16.41 -6.91
C LEU A 4 8.45 -16.62 -8.35
N PRO A 5 7.91 -17.80 -8.69
CA PRO A 5 7.41 -18.08 -10.03
C PRO A 5 6.26 -17.15 -10.41
N LEU A 6 6.10 -16.86 -11.72
CA LEU A 6 5.07 -15.95 -12.24
C LEU A 6 3.66 -16.33 -11.77
N SER A 7 3.36 -17.64 -11.73
CA SER A 7 2.09 -18.18 -11.24
C SER A 7 1.75 -17.78 -9.81
N TRP A 8 2.76 -17.55 -8.96
CA TRP A 8 2.56 -17.04 -7.61
C TRP A 8 2.05 -15.59 -7.64
N TRP A 9 2.59 -14.75 -8.53
CA TRP A 9 2.13 -13.38 -8.73
C TRP A 9 0.76 -13.34 -9.41
N GLU A 10 0.50 -14.19 -10.39
CA GLU A 10 -0.80 -14.31 -11.07
C GLU A 10 -1.91 -14.71 -10.09
N SER A 11 -1.63 -15.61 -9.15
CA SER A 11 -2.60 -16.02 -8.13
C SER A 11 -3.08 -14.86 -7.24
N ARG A 12 -2.27 -13.80 -7.12
CA ARG A 12 -2.60 -12.58 -6.36
C ARG A 12 -3.46 -11.60 -7.16
N LEU A 13 -3.63 -11.81 -8.47
CA LEU A 13 -4.43 -10.97 -9.37
C LEU A 13 -5.86 -11.51 -9.58
N ALA A 14 -6.39 -12.27 -8.62
CA ALA A 14 -7.71 -12.88 -8.73
C ALA A 14 -8.79 -11.82 -9.07
N PHE A 15 -9.49 -12.02 -10.20
CA PHE A 15 -10.59 -11.16 -10.65
C PHE A 15 -11.90 -11.50 -9.89
N SER A 16 -11.88 -11.30 -8.57
CA SER A 16 -13.05 -11.50 -7.70
C SER A 16 -13.30 -10.25 -6.87
N SER A 17 -14.57 -9.90 -6.68
CA SER A 17 -14.98 -8.87 -5.72
C SER A 17 -14.57 -9.20 -4.28
N GLN A 18 -14.28 -10.46 -4.00
CA GLN A 18 -13.80 -10.95 -2.69
C GLN A 18 -12.28 -11.18 -2.66
N ALA A 19 -11.54 -10.77 -3.69
CA ALA A 19 -10.08 -10.94 -3.73
C ALA A 19 -9.43 -10.40 -2.45
N LYS A 20 -8.51 -11.19 -1.88
CA LYS A 20 -7.81 -10.79 -0.64
C LYS A 20 -6.80 -9.68 -0.89
N GLU A 21 -6.37 -9.54 -2.13
CA GLU A 21 -5.46 -8.49 -2.55
C GLU A 21 -5.91 -7.91 -3.88
N VAL A 22 -5.61 -6.64 -4.08
CA VAL A 22 -5.80 -5.92 -5.34
C VAL A 22 -4.53 -5.16 -5.65
N VAL A 23 -4.10 -5.19 -6.90
CA VAL A 23 -2.93 -4.44 -7.38
C VAL A 23 -3.39 -3.45 -8.44
N LEU A 24 -2.98 -2.20 -8.27
CA LEU A 24 -3.25 -1.08 -9.16
C LEU A 24 -1.97 -0.76 -9.94
N GLY A 25 -2.13 -0.41 -11.21
CA GLY A 25 -1.05 0.06 -12.08
C GLY A 25 -1.27 1.51 -12.49
N ALA A 26 -0.19 2.29 -12.52
CA ALA A 26 -0.15 3.62 -13.14
C ALA A 26 0.50 3.48 -14.52
N PHE A 27 -0.16 3.99 -15.56
CA PHE A 27 0.27 3.87 -16.94
C PHE A 27 0.54 5.23 -17.55
N GLU A 28 1.59 5.32 -18.35
CA GLU A 28 1.91 6.46 -19.20
C GLU A 28 2.23 5.93 -20.59
N ASN A 29 1.47 6.36 -21.62
CA ASN A 29 1.61 5.87 -23.00
C ASN A 29 1.66 4.32 -23.06
N ASP A 30 0.68 3.67 -22.44
CA ASP A 30 0.56 2.20 -22.29
C ASP A 30 1.71 1.49 -21.55
N SER A 31 2.69 2.25 -21.05
CA SER A 31 3.79 1.70 -20.26
C SER A 31 3.45 1.75 -18.77
N LEU A 32 3.60 0.63 -18.07
CA LEU A 32 3.44 0.57 -16.60
C LEU A 32 4.59 1.33 -15.93
N VAL A 33 4.30 2.49 -15.36
CA VAL A 33 5.27 3.37 -14.71
C VAL A 33 5.20 3.32 -13.18
N GLY A 34 4.19 2.68 -12.61
CA GLY A 34 4.10 2.47 -11.18
C GLY A 34 3.05 1.43 -10.79
N SER A 35 3.13 0.97 -9.55
CA SER A 35 2.19 0.00 -8.98
C SER A 35 2.00 0.23 -7.49
N ALA A 36 0.85 -0.16 -6.97
CA ALA A 36 0.59 -0.28 -5.54
C ALA A 36 -0.47 -1.34 -5.28
N GLY A 37 -0.58 -1.83 -4.05
CA GLY A 37 -1.53 -2.88 -3.70
C GLY A 37 -2.28 -2.61 -2.40
N LEU A 38 -3.43 -3.27 -2.27
CA LEU A 38 -4.21 -3.39 -1.06
C LEU A 38 -4.35 -4.85 -0.67
N SER A 39 -4.22 -5.14 0.62
CA SER A 39 -4.52 -6.44 1.21
C SER A 39 -5.65 -6.27 2.21
N PHE A 40 -6.63 -7.17 2.17
CA PHE A 40 -7.83 -7.10 3.00
C PHE A 40 -7.83 -8.24 4.01
N GLU A 41 -8.08 -7.92 5.27
CA GLU A 41 -8.14 -8.91 6.35
C GLU A 41 -9.37 -9.81 6.21
N SER A 42 -9.16 -11.13 6.29
CA SER A 42 -10.26 -12.11 6.24
C SER A 42 -10.80 -12.49 7.62
N ARG A 43 -10.10 -12.13 8.69
CA ARG A 43 -10.50 -12.48 10.06
C ARG A 43 -11.65 -11.58 10.50
N GLU A 44 -12.75 -12.17 10.97
CA GLU A 44 -13.97 -11.49 11.45
C GLU A 44 -13.68 -10.19 12.21
N LYS A 45 -12.82 -10.26 13.23
CA LYS A 45 -12.49 -9.14 14.15
C LYS A 45 -11.58 -8.07 13.53
N ALA A 46 -10.94 -8.36 12.40
CA ALA A 46 -9.99 -7.47 11.73
C ALA A 46 -10.45 -7.04 10.32
N ARG A 47 -11.56 -7.58 9.79
CA ARG A 47 -12.06 -7.34 8.43
C ARG A 47 -12.30 -5.87 8.07
N HIS A 48 -12.41 -5.01 9.09
CA HIS A 48 -12.54 -3.57 8.92
C HIS A 48 -11.23 -2.87 8.51
N LYS A 49 -10.12 -3.60 8.43
CA LYS A 49 -8.81 -3.06 8.08
C LYS A 49 -8.35 -3.57 6.72
N ALA A 50 -7.72 -2.67 5.97
CA ALA A 50 -6.92 -3.01 4.82
C ALA A 50 -5.47 -2.52 5.01
N THR A 51 -4.52 -3.17 4.33
CA THR A 51 -3.11 -2.77 4.32
C THR A 51 -2.72 -2.33 2.91
N PHE A 52 -2.23 -1.10 2.78
CA PHE A 52 -1.62 -0.59 1.56
C PHE A 52 -0.15 -1.03 1.50
N PHE A 53 0.27 -1.60 0.38
CA PHE A 53 1.59 -2.20 0.21
C PHE A 53 2.14 -2.00 -1.21
N GLY A 54 3.42 -2.35 -1.40
CA GLY A 54 3.98 -2.55 -2.74
C GLY A 54 4.07 -1.30 -3.61
N MET A 55 4.03 -0.10 -3.00
CA MET A 55 4.18 1.16 -3.72
C MET A 55 5.53 1.22 -4.42
N TYR A 56 5.50 1.37 -5.74
CA TYR A 56 6.66 1.61 -6.57
C TYR A 56 6.30 2.55 -7.72
N VAL A 57 7.20 3.48 -8.00
CA VAL A 57 7.15 4.33 -9.20
C VAL A 57 8.54 4.30 -9.83
N ALA A 58 8.58 4.02 -11.14
CA ALA A 58 9.79 3.99 -11.94
C ALA A 58 10.58 5.29 -11.75
N PRO A 59 11.91 5.26 -11.58
CA PRO A 59 12.71 6.45 -11.31
C PRO A 59 12.44 7.63 -12.25
N GLN A 60 12.24 7.35 -13.54
CA GLN A 60 11.97 8.33 -14.60
C GLN A 60 10.57 8.97 -14.50
N ALA A 61 9.65 8.34 -13.76
CA ALA A 61 8.29 8.79 -13.56
C ALA A 61 8.05 9.40 -12.16
N ARG A 62 9.07 9.46 -11.29
CA ARG A 62 8.91 10.02 -9.93
C ARG A 62 8.67 11.52 -9.96
N GLN A 63 8.10 12.04 -8.87
CA GLN A 63 7.79 13.47 -8.68
C GLN A 63 6.81 14.05 -9.72
N ARG A 64 6.11 13.20 -10.46
CA ARG A 64 5.09 13.57 -11.46
C ARG A 64 3.66 13.26 -11.01
N GLY A 65 3.46 12.96 -9.73
CA GLY A 65 2.14 12.70 -9.13
C GLY A 65 1.65 11.24 -9.19
N PHE A 66 2.31 10.33 -9.91
CA PHE A 66 1.83 8.93 -10.02
C PHE A 66 1.69 8.20 -8.68
N GLY A 67 2.59 8.45 -7.72
CA GLY A 67 2.49 7.84 -6.38
C GLY A 67 1.24 8.32 -5.62
N GLU A 68 0.88 9.59 -5.76
CA GLU A 68 -0.34 10.14 -5.17
C GLU A 68 -1.58 9.59 -5.85
N GLN A 69 -1.60 9.51 -7.18
CA GLN A 69 -2.70 8.92 -7.93
C GLN A 69 -2.94 7.45 -7.54
N LEU A 70 -1.88 6.64 -7.44
CA LEU A 70 -1.98 5.24 -7.00
C LEU A 70 -2.55 5.13 -5.58
N LEU A 71 -2.08 5.98 -4.67
CA LEU A 71 -2.56 5.97 -3.29
C LEU A 71 -4.03 6.37 -3.20
N LEU A 72 -4.43 7.45 -3.87
CA LEU A 72 -5.82 7.91 -3.89
C LEU A 72 -6.74 6.87 -4.53
N ALA A 73 -6.33 6.25 -5.64
CA ALA A 73 -7.08 5.16 -6.27
C ALA A 73 -7.25 3.96 -5.33
N ALA A 74 -6.21 3.59 -4.58
CA ALA A 74 -6.30 2.56 -3.55
C ALA A 74 -7.29 2.96 -2.45
N LEU A 75 -7.20 4.19 -1.91
CA LEU A 75 -8.11 4.64 -0.87
C LEU A 75 -9.57 4.63 -1.33
N THR A 76 -9.85 5.07 -2.56
CA THR A 76 -11.19 5.01 -3.17
C THR A 76 -11.67 3.56 -3.28
N HIS A 77 -10.81 2.65 -3.75
CA HIS A 77 -11.16 1.23 -3.83
C HIS A 77 -11.43 0.62 -2.45
N ALA A 78 -10.59 0.92 -1.45
CA ALA A 78 -10.77 0.46 -0.08
C ALA A 78 -12.09 0.97 0.52
N ALA A 79 -12.43 2.26 0.32
CA ALA A 79 -13.68 2.85 0.78
C ALA A 79 -14.93 2.22 0.14
N SER A 80 -14.81 1.74 -1.11
CA SER A 80 -15.91 1.06 -1.82
C SER A 80 -16.18 -0.36 -1.33
N ARG A 81 -15.25 -0.97 -0.59
CA ARG A 81 -15.38 -2.34 -0.11
C ARG A 81 -16.15 -2.38 1.20
N GLU A 82 -17.25 -3.14 1.20
CA GLU A 82 -18.10 -3.28 2.38
C GLU A 82 -17.31 -3.74 3.60
N GLY A 83 -17.58 -3.09 4.73
CA GLY A 83 -16.98 -3.40 6.03
C GLY A 83 -15.60 -2.79 6.26
N VAL A 84 -14.88 -2.33 5.22
CA VAL A 84 -13.58 -1.66 5.39
C VAL A 84 -13.78 -0.26 5.94
N LYS A 85 -13.03 0.07 7.00
CA LYS A 85 -13.13 1.33 7.72
C LYS A 85 -11.82 2.11 7.74
N LEU A 86 -10.68 1.43 7.71
CA LEU A 86 -9.37 2.06 7.75
C LEU A 86 -8.34 1.34 6.87
N VAL A 87 -7.35 2.11 6.43
CA VAL A 87 -6.18 1.63 5.70
C VAL A 87 -4.93 1.88 6.53
N GLN A 88 -4.06 0.87 6.63
CA GLN A 88 -2.77 0.95 7.30
C GLN A 88 -1.64 0.78 6.28
N LEU A 89 -0.47 1.34 6.58
CA LEU A 89 0.75 1.12 5.82
C LEU A 89 1.98 1.19 6.71
N THR A 90 3.11 0.72 6.18
CA THR A 90 4.41 0.96 6.78
C THR A 90 5.36 1.61 5.80
N VAL A 91 6.09 2.62 6.26
CA VAL A 91 7.13 3.32 5.50
C VAL A 91 8.46 3.15 6.19
N THR A 92 9.53 3.01 5.40
CA THR A 92 10.89 2.92 5.95
C THR A 92 11.23 4.21 6.67
N GLN A 93 11.68 4.12 7.93
CA GLN A 93 12.06 5.30 8.70
C GLN A 93 13.19 6.05 7.96
N GLY A 94 13.05 7.36 7.81
CA GLY A 94 13.97 8.20 7.02
C GLY A 94 13.58 8.34 5.53
N ASN A 95 12.58 7.61 5.03
CA ASN A 95 12.02 7.86 3.70
C ASN A 95 11.04 9.05 3.73
N VAL A 96 11.60 10.25 3.86
CA VAL A 96 10.86 11.52 3.98
C VAL A 96 9.88 11.71 2.82
N GLY A 97 10.29 11.41 1.59
CA GLY A 97 9.42 11.58 0.41
C GLY A 97 8.14 10.76 0.47
N ALA A 98 8.24 9.48 0.84
CA ALA A 98 7.06 8.61 0.98
C ALA A 98 6.23 9.00 2.21
N GLN A 99 6.87 9.29 3.34
CA GLN A 99 6.17 9.69 4.55
C GLN A 99 5.36 10.97 4.34
N SER A 100 5.98 12.02 3.77
CA SER A 100 5.27 13.27 3.46
C SER A 100 4.16 13.09 2.44
N LEU A 101 4.29 12.17 1.48
CA LEU A 101 3.18 11.81 0.59
C LEU A 101 2.00 11.24 1.39
N TYR A 102 2.25 10.26 2.25
CA TYR A 102 1.19 9.64 3.05
C TYR A 102 0.54 10.65 4.01
N GLU A 103 1.33 11.50 4.67
CA GLU A 103 0.83 12.55 5.56
C GLU A 103 -0.08 13.56 4.83
N ARG A 104 0.33 14.03 3.64
CA ARG A 104 -0.52 14.90 2.80
C ARG A 104 -1.82 14.22 2.38
N CYS A 105 -1.80 12.91 2.21
CA CYS A 105 -2.99 12.11 1.94
C CYS A 105 -3.71 11.67 3.22
N GLY A 106 -3.49 12.34 4.36
CA GLY A 106 -4.27 12.17 5.59
C GLY A 106 -3.92 10.92 6.41
N PHE A 107 -2.78 10.27 6.15
CA PHE A 107 -2.26 9.25 7.05
C PHE A 107 -1.57 9.88 8.24
N VAL A 108 -1.75 9.27 9.41
CA VAL A 108 -1.08 9.67 10.65
C VAL A 108 -0.23 8.52 11.17
N ALA A 109 0.97 8.84 11.66
CA ALA A 109 1.83 7.85 12.29
C ALA A 109 1.27 7.42 13.66
N TYR A 110 1.36 6.14 13.98
CA TYR A 110 0.92 5.60 15.27
C TYR A 110 1.98 4.76 15.99
N GLY A 111 3.10 4.47 15.34
CA GLY A 111 4.17 3.71 15.96
C GLY A 111 5.41 3.57 15.09
N VAL A 112 6.51 3.18 15.71
CA VAL A 112 7.74 2.78 15.04
C VAL A 112 8.04 1.35 15.45
N GLU A 113 8.25 0.49 14.46
CA GLU A 113 8.74 -0.86 14.65
C GLU A 113 10.26 -0.85 14.48
N PRO A 114 11.03 -0.97 15.57
CA PRO A 114 12.48 -1.06 15.48
C PRO A 114 12.88 -2.39 14.85
N PHE A 115 14.00 -2.40 14.13
CA PHE A 115 14.55 -3.61 13.51
C PHE A 115 13.61 -4.33 12.51
N ALA A 116 12.62 -3.63 11.96
CA ALA A 116 11.57 -4.19 11.11
C ALA A 116 12.07 -4.93 9.85
N VAL A 117 13.21 -4.52 9.29
CA VAL A 117 13.78 -5.14 8.09
C VAL A 117 15.29 -5.32 8.23
N ALA A 118 15.78 -6.55 8.01
CA ALA A 118 17.19 -6.83 7.82
C ALA A 118 17.60 -6.63 6.35
N VAL A 119 18.57 -5.74 6.08
CA VAL A 119 19.09 -5.46 4.74
C VAL A 119 20.61 -5.28 4.82
N GLY A 120 21.37 -6.08 4.07
CA GLY A 120 22.82 -5.88 3.92
C GLY A 120 23.60 -5.92 5.25
N GLY A 121 23.18 -6.73 6.21
CA GLY A 121 23.83 -6.83 7.53
C GLY A 121 23.43 -5.73 8.52
N ALA A 122 22.57 -4.79 8.13
CA ALA A 122 21.98 -3.78 9.00
C ALA A 122 20.48 -4.03 9.20
N PHE A 123 19.92 -3.33 10.18
CA PHE A 123 18.49 -3.33 10.44
C PHE A 123 17.90 -1.94 10.23
N VAL A 124 16.69 -1.89 9.67
CA VAL A 124 15.99 -0.66 9.35
C VAL A 124 14.61 -0.69 10.01
N SER A 125 14.25 0.39 10.69
CA SER A 125 12.95 0.56 11.33
C SER A 125 11.85 0.93 10.32
N LYS A 126 10.60 0.62 10.68
CA LYS A 126 9.40 1.03 9.93
C LYS A 126 8.56 1.99 10.77
N VAL A 127 8.10 3.07 10.16
CA VAL A 127 7.02 3.90 10.71
C VAL A 127 5.70 3.29 10.26
N HIS A 128 4.82 3.04 11.22
CA HIS A 128 3.46 2.54 11.00
C HIS A 128 2.50 3.72 10.93
N MET A 129 1.67 3.75 9.89
CA MET A 129 0.73 4.83 9.65
C MET A 129 -0.66 4.30 9.32
N TRP A 130 -1.69 5.10 9.59
CA TRP A 130 -3.08 4.73 9.31
C TRP A 130 -3.93 5.93 8.90
N ARG A 131 -5.04 5.65 8.21
CA ARG A 131 -6.06 6.62 7.82
C ARG A 131 -7.45 5.95 7.82
N ALA A 132 -8.48 6.66 8.29
CA ALA A 132 -9.87 6.24 8.10
C ALA A 132 -10.32 6.46 6.64
N VAL A 133 -11.09 5.51 6.11
CA VAL A 133 -11.72 5.57 4.77
C VAL A 133 -13.25 5.52 4.82
N ALA A 134 -13.80 5.28 6.01
CA ALA A 134 -15.21 5.42 6.33
C ALA A 134 -15.36 5.86 7.79
N ASP A 135 -16.57 6.21 8.19
CA ASP A 135 -16.89 6.52 9.58
C ASP A 135 -16.61 5.32 10.50
N LEU A 136 -15.94 5.59 11.63
CA LEU A 136 -15.51 4.59 12.61
C LEU A 136 -16.52 4.35 13.73
N GLY A 137 -17.58 5.18 13.81
CA GLY A 137 -18.61 5.11 14.85
C GLY A 137 -18.74 6.40 15.63
#